data_AF-D3E4I4-F1
#
_entry.id   AF-D3E4I4-F1
#
_cell.length_a   1.000
_cell.length_b   1.000
_cell.length_c   1.000
_cell.angle_alpha   90.00
_cell.angle_beta   90.00
_cell.angle_gamma   90.00
#
_symmetry.space_group_name_H-M   'P 1'
#
loop_
_entity.id
_entity.type
_entity.pdbx_description
1 polymer ?
#
loop_
_entity_poly.entity_id
_entity_poly.type
_entity_poly.pdbx_seq_one_letter_code
_entity_poly.pdbx_strand_id
1 'polypeptide(L)' 'MKRIQVNFTKEQYELLQKLKGELGNSDSEVIKNITMAWLSEKSLISTTLKEKIFNNY' A
#
# COMPACT_ATOMS: atom_id res chain seq x y z
N MET A 1 -16.59 -1.58 -2.34
CA MET A 1 -15.32 -1.53 -1.58
C MET A 1 -14.97 -2.95 -1.14
N LYS A 2 -13.74 -3.43 -1.34
CA LYS A 2 -13.27 -4.72 -0.79
C LYS A 2 -12.53 -4.46 0.51
N ARG A 3 -12.72 -5.31 1.53
CA ARG A 3 -12.07 -5.20 2.84
C ARG A 3 -11.03 -6.31 2.97
N ILE A 4 -9.85 -5.97 3.50
CA ILE A 4 -8.79 -6.92 3.82
C ILE A 4 -8.46 -6.72 5.30
N GLN A 5 -8.53 -7.79 6.09
CA GLN A 5 -8.11 -7.78 7.48
C GLN A 5 -6.68 -8.30 7.56
N VAL A 6 -5.85 -7.58 8.33
CA VAL A 6 -4.45 -7.94 8.58
C VAL A 6 -4.19 -7.83 10.07
N ASN A 7 -3.30 -8.68 10.58
CA ASN A 7 -2.88 -8.64 11.97
C ASN A 7 -1.42 -8.17 12.02
N PHE A 8 -1.15 -7.23 12.91
CA PHE A 8 0.19 -6.73 13.20
C PHE A 8 0.51 -7.01 14.66
N THR A 9 1.79 -7.17 14.98
CA THR A 9 2.22 -7.14 16.38
C THR A 9 2.03 -5.73 16.95
N LYS A 10 2.09 -5.61 18.27
CA LYS A 10 1.95 -4.31 18.94
C LYS A 10 3.03 -3.33 18.48
N GLU A 11 4.27 -3.79 18.40
CA GLU A 11 5.42 -2.98 17.98
C GLU A 11 5.29 -2.51 16.53
N GLN A 12 4.79 -3.38 15.65
CA GLN A 12 4.48 -3.02 14.27
C GLN A 12 3.38 -1.97 14.18
N TYR A 13 2.32 -2.10 14.98
CA TYR A 13 1.25 -1.11 15.02
C TYR A 13 1.73 0.24 15.55
N GLU A 14 2.57 0.26 16.60
CA GLU A 14 3.17 1.48 17.13
C GLU A 14 4.06 2.19 16.10
N LEU A 15 4.80 1.44 15.29
CA LEU A 15 5.54 2.00 14.15
C LEU A 15 4.60 2.64 13.13
N LEU A 16 3.49 1.98 12.80
CA LEU A 16 2.48 2.52 11.87
C LEU A 16 1.82 3.80 12.41
N GLN A 17 1.59 3.90 13.72
CA GLN A 17 1.01 5.10 14.32
C GLN A 17 1.89 6.34 14.15
N LYS A 18 3.21 6.18 14.10
CA LYS A 18 4.15 7.30 13.83
C LYS A 18 3.99 7.90 12.43
N LEU A 19 3.35 7.18 11.52
CA LEU A 19 3.12 7.59 10.13
C LEU A 19 1.74 8.23 9.93
N LYS A 20 0.87 8.21 10.94
CA LYS A 20 -0.40 8.96 10.90
C LYS A 20 -0.14 10.46 10.86
N GLY A 21 -1.01 11.18 10.18
CA GLY A 21 -0.87 12.61 9.90
C GLY A 21 -0.05 12.88 8.64
N GLU A 22 1.03 12.12 8.42
CA GLU A 22 1.87 12.23 7.21
C GLU A 22 1.31 11.40 6.05
N LEU A 23 1.02 10.11 6.30
CA LEU A 23 0.56 9.17 5.27
C LEU A 23 -0.96 8.95 5.28
N GLY A 24 -1.71 9.71 6.08
CA GLY A 24 -3.17 9.61 6.18
C GLY A 24 -3.66 9.72 7.62
N ASN A 25 -4.98 9.80 7.78
CA ASN A 25 -5.62 10.03 9.07
C ASN A 25 -6.15 8.74 9.71
N SER A 26 -6.51 7.75 8.88
CA SER A 26 -6.96 6.44 9.34
C SER A 26 -5.89 5.36 9.13
N ASP A 27 -5.95 4.27 9.92
CA ASP A 27 -5.05 3.13 9.75
C ASP A 27 -5.12 2.55 8.33
N SER A 28 -6.32 2.48 7.76
CA SER A 28 -6.52 1.99 6.40
C SER A 28 -5.87 2.87 5.33
N GLU A 29 -5.89 4.19 5.50
CA GLU A 29 -5.23 5.13 4.59
C GLU A 29 -3.71 5.00 4.68
N VAL A 30 -3.16 4.94 5.90
CA VAL A 30 -1.73 4.77 6.12
C VAL A 30 -1.24 3.49 5.45
N ILE A 31 -1.91 2.36 5.69
CA ILE A 31 -1.54 1.06 5.08
C ILE A 31 -1.68 1.11 3.55
N LYS A 32 -2.75 1.70 3.03
CA LYS A 32 -2.96 1.84 1.59
C LYS A 32 -1.82 2.64 0.96
N ASN A 33 -1.47 3.78 1.53
CA ASN A 33 -0.45 4.67 0.98
C ASN A 33 0.95 4.05 1.05
N ILE A 34 1.29 3.36 2.14
CA ILE A 34 2.52 2.57 2.24
C ILE A 34 2.57 1.51 1.14
N THR A 35 1.49 0.77 0.95
CA THR A 35 1.43 -0.30 -0.07
C THR A 35 1.60 0.28 -1.48
N MET A 36 0.91 1.38 -1.79
CA MET A 36 1.04 2.06 -3.08
C MET A 36 2.45 2.61 -3.33
N ALA A 37 3.06 3.21 -2.30
CA ALA A 37 4.43 3.72 -2.37
C ALA A 37 5.43 2.58 -2.64
N TRP A 38 5.34 1.48 -1.89
CA TRP A 38 6.21 0.31 -2.07
C TRP A 38 6.05 -0.33 -3.45
N LEU A 39 4.80 -0.52 -3.91
CA LEU A 39 4.53 -1.06 -5.24
C LEU A 39 5.06 -0.16 -6.36
N SER A 40 5.08 1.15 -6.14
CA SER A 40 5.65 2.13 -7.08
C SER A 40 7.18 2.04 -7.09
N GLU A 41 7.82 1.96 -5.93
CA GLU A 41 9.28 1.83 -5.78
C GLU A 41 9.80 0.53 -6.41
N LYS A 42 9.08 -0.58 -6.25
CA LYS A 42 9.43 -1.86 -6.88
C LYS A 42 9.14 -1.92 -8.37
N SER A 43 8.67 -0.83 -8.97
CA SER A 43 8.21 -0.77 -10.36
C SER A 43 7.11 -1.79 -10.70
N LEU A 44 6.47 -2.44 -9.71
CA LEU A 44 5.45 -3.45 -9.93
C LEU A 44 4.23 -2.84 -10.62
N ILE A 45 3.80 -1.65 -10.20
CA ILE A 45 2.71 -0.93 -10.86
C ILE A 45 3.07 -0.62 -12.31
N SER A 46 4.29 -0.12 -12.57
CA SER A 46 4.77 0.22 -13.93
C SER A 46 4.83 -1.02 -14.84
N THR A 47 5.40 -2.11 -14.35
CA THR A 47 5.51 -3.38 -15.09
C THR A 47 4.13 -3.96 -15.38
N THR A 48 3.25 -4.07 -14.39
CA THR A 48 1.89 -4.61 -14.60
C THR A 48 1.06 -3.72 -15.53
N LEU A 49 1.21 -2.39 -15.49
CA LEU A 49 0.55 -1.50 -16.44
C LEU A 49 1.08 -1.69 -17.85
N LYS A 50 2.41 -1.78 -18.04
CA LYS A 50 3.01 -2.06 -19.34
C LYS A 50 2.52 -3.39 -19.89
N GLU A 51 2.57 -4.46 -19.10
CA GLU A 51 2.05 -5.76 -19.50
C GLU A 51 0.58 -5.70 -19.90
N LYS A 52 -0.28 -4.98 -19.16
CA LYS A 52 -1.69 -4.81 -19.55
C LYS A 52 -1.87 -4.01 -20.85
N ILE A 53 -1.03 -3.02 -21.10
CA ILE A 53 -1.11 -2.18 -22.31
C ILE A 53 -0.57 -2.94 -23.53
N PHE A 54 0.52 -3.70 -23.37
CA PHE A 54 1.25 -4.35 -24.46
C PHE A 54 0.84 -5.81 -24.71
N ASN A 55 0.31 -6.53 -23.71
CA ASN A 55 -0.21 -7.90 -23.84
C ASN A 55 -1.75 -7.95 -23.96
N ASN A 56 -2.36 -6.96 -24.61
CA ASN A 56 -3.77 -7.11 -25.02
C ASN A 56 -3.88 -8.36 -25.92
N TYR A 57 -4.69 -9.34 -25.51
CA TYR A 57 -5.16 -10.42 -26.39
C TYR A 57 -5.93 -9.84 -27.58
#